data_AF-A0A9D4H3G4-F1
#
_entry.id   AF-A0A9D4H3G4-F1
#
_cell.length_a   1.000
_cell.length_b   1.000
_cell.length_c   1.000
_cell.angle_alpha   90.00
_cell.angle_beta   90.00
_cell.angle_gamma   90.00
#
_symmetry.space_group_name_H-M   'P 1'
#
loop_
_entity.id
_entity.type
_entity.pdbx_description
1 polymer ?
#
loop_
_entity_poly.entity_id
_entity_poly.type
_entity_poly.pdbx_seq_one_letter_code
_entity_poly.pdbx_strand_id
1 'polypeptide(L)' 'YTDSMLYTQMCFYQYLFDLDRAVRQLTEKNEKEKAQQFSKDPDIKEAYTHLRRVAESWLKRSEYSEVNLDKLFEGLFSVK' A
#
# COMPACT_ATOMS: atom_id res chain seq x y z
N TYR A 1 5.68 -9.63 19.37
CA TYR A 1 5.35 -8.96 18.10
C TYR A 1 4.74 -10.05 17.22
N THR A 2 3.43 -10.02 16.97
CA THR A 2 2.79 -11.06 16.13
C THR A 2 3.01 -10.74 14.66
N ASP A 3 2.84 -11.73 13.79
CA ASP A 3 2.92 -11.53 12.35
C ASP A 3 1.83 -10.57 11.85
N SER A 4 0.66 -10.55 12.51
CA SER A 4 -0.40 -9.57 12.26
C SER A 4 0.02 -8.12 12.61
N MET A 5 0.79 -7.93 13.69
CA MET A 5 1.34 -6.61 14.05
C MET A 5 2.39 -6.18 13.03
N LEU A 6 3.25 -7.10 12.57
CA LEU A 6 4.25 -6.84 11.55
C LEU A 6 3.60 -6.49 10.20
N TYR A 7 2.61 -7.26 9.77
CA TYR A 7 1.83 -7.00 8.56
C TYR A 7 1.15 -5.62 8.64
N THR A 8 0.49 -5.31 9.77
CA THR A 8 -0.15 -4.00 9.97
C THR A 8 0.87 -2.86 9.91
N GLN A 9 2.04 -3.04 10.52
CA GLN A 9 3.12 -2.05 10.49
C GLN A 9 3.65 -1.83 9.06
N MET A 10 3.79 -2.89 8.27
CA MET A 10 4.24 -2.78 6.88
C MET A 10 3.18 -2.12 5.99
N CYS A 11 1.90 -2.47 6.17
CA CYS A 11 0.76 -1.79 5.52
C CYS A 11 0.72 -0.30 5.86
N PHE A 12 1.03 0.08 7.10
CA PHE A 12 1.12 1.48 7.51
C PHE A 12 2.24 2.22 6.77
N TYR A 13 3.42 1.62 6.59
CA TYR A 13 4.48 2.23 5.80
C TYR A 13 4.12 2.38 4.32
N GLN A 14 3.46 1.38 3.72
CA GLN A 14 2.96 1.50 2.35
C GLN A 14 1.96 2.67 2.22
N TYR A 15 1.06 2.81 3.20
CA TYR A 15 0.10 3.92 3.25
C TYR A 15 0.79 5.28 3.36
N LEU A 16 1.81 5.39 4.22
CA LEU A 16 2.53 6.64 4.47
C LEU A 16 3.24 7.17 3.22
N PHE A 17 3.78 6.27 2.39
CA PHE A 17 4.51 6.64 1.18
C PHE A 17 3.64 6.67 -0.09
N ASP A 18 2.32 6.45 0.02
CA ASP A 18 1.40 6.57 -1.11
C ASP A 18 0.96 8.03 -1.33
N LEU A 19 1.85 8.78 -1.98
CA LEU A 19 1.66 10.20 -2.28
C LEU A 19 0.39 10.45 -3.11
N ASP A 20 0.12 9.62 -4.12
CA ASP A 20 -1.08 9.76 -4.97
C ASP A 20 -2.38 9.54 -4.18
N ARG A 21 -2.37 8.61 -3.22
CA ARG A 21 -3.51 8.38 -2.33
C ARG A 21 -3.69 9.55 -1.36
N ALA A 22 -2.61 10.05 -0.77
CA ALA A 22 -2.65 11.18 0.16
C ALA A 22 -3.23 12.45 -0.51
N VAL A 23 -2.77 12.77 -1.72
CA VAL A 23 -3.28 13.92 -2.50
C VAL A 23 -4.77 13.75 -2.86
N ARG A 24 -5.23 12.52 -3.12
CA ARG A 24 -6.64 12.23 -3.42
C ARG A 24 -7.57 12.41 -2.22
N GLN A 25 -7.05 12.22 -1.00
CA GLN A 25 -7.83 12.36 0.23
C GLN A 25 -8.05 13.81 0.67
N LEU A 26 -7.32 14.78 0.09
CA LEU A 26 -7.53 16.20 0.36
C LEU A 26 -8.87 16.67 -0.21
N THR A 27 -9.69 17.26 0.66
CA THR A 27 -11.01 17.80 0.33
C THR A 27 -10.96 19.29 0.00
N GLU A 28 -10.03 20.03 0.60
CA GLU A 28 -9.84 21.45 0.31
C GLU A 28 -9.13 21.65 -1.03
N LYS A 29 -9.76 22.42 -1.93
CA LYS A 29 -9.27 22.62 -3.30
C LYS A 29 -7.89 23.27 -3.36
N ASN A 30 -7.66 24.32 -2.56
CA ASN A 30 -6.39 25.05 -2.55
C ASN A 30 -5.23 24.18 -2.03
N GLU A 31 -5.47 23.41 -0.97
CA GLU A 31 -4.47 22.48 -0.43
C GLU A 31 -4.19 21.34 -1.41
N LYS A 32 -5.24 20.81 -2.05
CA LYS A 32 -5.12 19.77 -3.08
C LYS A 32 -4.30 20.24 -4.27
N GLU A 33 -4.53 21.46 -4.76
CA GLU A 33 -3.76 22.02 -5.88
C GLU A 33 -2.27 22.21 -5.51
N LYS A 34 -1.97 22.70 -4.31
CA LYS A 34 -0.59 22.80 -3.80
C LYS A 34 0.07 21.42 -3.68
N ALA A 35 -0.63 20.45 -3.11
CA ALA A 35 -0.13 19.10 -2.96
C ALA A 35 0.07 18.39 -4.31
N GLN A 36 -0.78 18.66 -5.30
CA GLN A 36 -0.60 18.19 -6.68
C GLN A 36 0.61 18.83 -7.37
N GLN A 37 0.90 20.10 -7.10
CA GLN A 37 2.12 20.73 -7.63
C GLN A 37 3.36 20.12 -6.99
N PHE A 38 3.34 19.91 -5.67
CA PHE A 38 4.41 19.23 -4.95
C PHE A 38 4.63 17.80 -5.44
N SER A 39 3.57 17.03 -5.71
CA SER A 39 3.68 15.65 -6.18
C SER A 39 4.10 15.51 -7.65
N LYS A 40 4.07 16.61 -8.42
CA LYS A 40 4.57 16.65 -9.80
C LYS A 40 6.08 16.84 -9.88
N ASP A 41 6.72 17.25 -8.79
CA ASP A 41 8.17 17.31 -8.72
C ASP A 41 8.75 15.90 -8.95
N PRO A 42 9.58 15.70 -9.99
CA PRO A 42 10.14 14.39 -10.32
C PRO A 42 10.94 13.78 -9.18
N ASP A 43 11.71 14.58 -8.45
CA ASP A 43 12.61 14.11 -7.40
C ASP A 43 11.81 13.62 -6.20
N ILE A 44 10.77 14.37 -5.82
CA ILE A 44 9.83 13.99 -4.77
C ILE A 44 9.08 12.71 -5.16
N LYS A 45 8.55 12.68 -6.38
CA LYS A 45 7.79 11.52 -6.86
C LYS A 45 8.65 10.27 -6.89
N GLU A 46 9.90 10.38 -7.34
CA GLU A 46 10.85 9.27 -7.35
C GLU A 46 11.18 8.80 -5.92
N ALA A 47 11.46 9.73 -5.00
CA ALA A 47 11.74 9.40 -3.60
C ALA A 47 10.59 8.65 -2.92
N TYR A 48 9.35 9.14 -3.06
CA TYR A 48 8.16 8.48 -2.53
C TYR A 48 7.91 7.12 -3.19
N THR A 49 8.12 7.02 -4.51
CA THR A 49 8.00 5.74 -5.24
C THR A 49 9.03 4.72 -4.76
N HIS A 50 10.27 5.14 -4.52
CA HIS A 50 11.33 4.28 -4.02
C HIS A 50 11.00 3.76 -2.61
N LEU A 51 10.60 4.64 -1.69
CA LEU A 51 10.22 4.26 -0.33
C LEU A 51 9.02 3.30 -0.32
N ARG A 52 8.02 3.56 -1.16
CA ARG A 52 6.87 2.68 -1.34
C ARG A 52 7.28 1.30 -1.85
N ARG A 53 8.17 1.22 -2.85
CA ARG A 53 8.66 -0.07 -3.38
C ARG A 53 9.37 -0.89 -2.32
N VAL A 54 10.14 -0.26 -1.43
CA VAL A 54 10.78 -0.95 -0.30
C VAL A 54 9.70 -1.57 0.59
N ALA A 55 8.70 -0.81 1.03
CA ALA A 55 7.59 -1.35 1.84
C ALA A 55 6.83 -2.49 1.13
N GLU A 56 6.56 -2.35 -0.17
CA GLU A 56 5.90 -3.38 -0.98
C GLU A 56 6.73 -4.66 -1.12
N SER A 57 8.06 -4.54 -1.24
CA SER A 57 8.95 -5.70 -1.31
C SER A 57 8.93 -6.53 -0.02
N TRP A 58 8.83 -5.86 1.14
CA TRP A 58 8.69 -6.52 2.43
C TRP A 58 7.32 -7.16 2.60
N LEU A 59 6.25 -6.50 2.15
CA LEU A 59 4.89 -7.06 2.17
C LEU A 59 4.78 -8.31 1.30
N LYS A 60 5.29 -8.29 0.06
CA LYS A 60 5.30 -9.46 -0.84
C LYS A 60 6.04 -10.66 -0.27
N ARG A 61 7.02 -10.42 0.60
CA ARG A 61 7.77 -11.48 1.28
C ARG A 61 7.04 -12.02 2.52
N SER A 62 6.04 -11.30 3.01
CA SER A 62 5.21 -11.74 4.13
C SER A 62 4.10 -12.69 3.64
N GLU A 63 4.01 -13.86 4.27
CA GLU A 63 3.05 -14.93 3.94
C GLU A 63 1.58 -14.51 4.10
N TYR A 64 1.31 -13.39 4.78
CA TYR A 64 -0.04 -12.85 4.99
C TYR A 64 -0.54 -11.94 3.86
N SER A 65 0.33 -11.56 2.91
CA SER A 65 -0.07 -10.68 1.80
C SER A 65 -0.75 -11.42 0.65
N GLU A 66 -0.52 -12.74 0.51
CA GLU A 66 -1.10 -13.58 -0.53
C GLU A 66 -2.19 -14.47 0.07
N VAL A 67 -3.45 -14.06 -0.10
CA VAL A 67 -4.59 -14.93 0.16
C VAL A 67 -4.74 -15.85 -1.06
N ASN A 68 -4.33 -17.10 -0.93
CA ASN A 68 -4.59 -18.11 -1.94
C ASN A 68 -6.08 -18.49 -1.90
N LEU A 69 -6.87 -17.82 -2.74
CA LEU A 69 -8.31 -18.05 -2.84
C LEU A 69 -8.62 -19.48 -3.31
N ASP A 70 -7.79 -20.07 -4.18
CA ASP A 70 -8.00 -21.44 -4.64
C ASP A 70 -7.97 -22.43 -3.47
N LYS A 71 -6.98 -22.33 -2.58
CA LYS A 71 -6.92 -23.14 -1.34
C LYS A 71 -8.03 -22.80 -0.35
N LEU A 72 -8.49 -21.54 -0.32
CA LEU A 72 -9.57 -21.11 0.57
C LEU A 72 -10.92 -21.73 0.16
N PHE A 73 -11.15 -21.86 -1.14
CA PHE A 73 -12.39 -22.40 -1.69
C PHE A 73 -12.32 -23.88 -2.10
N GLU A 74 -11.13 -24.51 -2.05
CA GLU A 74 -10.94 -25.94 -2.32
C GLU A 74 -11.86 -26.82 -1.47
N GLY A 75 -12.11 -26.45 -0.22
CA GLY A 75 -13.06 -27.14 0.68
C GLY A 75 -14.54 -26.77 0.47
N LEU A 76 -14.84 -25.66 -0.23
CA LEU A 76 -16.21 -25.19 -0.50
C LEU A 76 -16.78 -25.78 -1.80
N PHE A 77 -15.92 -26.17 -2.74
CA PHE A 77 -16.31 -26.77 -4.02
C PHE A 77 -16.16 -28.30 -4.06
N SER A 78 -16.16 -28.99 -2.91
CA SER A 78 -16.33 -30.45 -2.89
C SER A 78 -17.77 -30.81 -3.28
N VAL A 79 -18.10 -30.60 -4.56
CA VAL A 79 -19.34 -31.01 -5.21
C VAL A 79 -19.32 -32.54 -5.26
N LYS A 80 -20.23 -33.16 -4.50
CA LYS A 80 -20.65 -34.55 -4.73
C LYS A 80 -21.47 -34.66 -6.00
#